data_AF-A0A1I5YKZ6-F1
#
_entry.id   AF-A0A1I5YKZ6-F1
#
_cell.length_a   1.000
_cell.length_b   1.000
_cell.length_c   1.000
_cell.angle_alpha   90.00
_cell.angle_beta   90.00
_cell.angle_gamma   90.00
#
_symmetry.space_group_name_H-M   'P 1'
#
loop_
_entity.id
_entity.type
_entity.pdbx_description
1 polymer ?
#
loop_
_entity_poly.entity_id
_entity_poly.type
_entity_poly.pdbx_seq_one_letter_code
_entity_poly.pdbx_strand_id
1 'polypeptide(L)'
;MLKYYRSVLSPIKVFLILLLIISPFGERVLLAQSNFPVSCSPYLLPQYSLNWSALTSSNNFLKVTLVLKDEKYQSGIVPVFLRFRFEQAGSVISTRLDYVPAIPINLSFGTPLTLYGSDLVNYFQAGNLIAQGAVDESLLRQGGRLPDGLWTLSVTAYEFDASRGHRQISETGIAMMQVFYGYPPQITYPAEGQVLQEQEVQNLLFSWMPRGTASRGGISGLIYTVELYEVSDGEVPNAVVQGKRPIFSTTTNTSNYLYGITDPALIVGRKY
;
A
#
# COMPACT_ATOMS: atom_id res chain seq x y z
N MET A 1 44.86 49.40 -47.72
CA MET A 1 45.89 49.64 -46.69
C MET A 1 45.35 49.07 -45.37
N LEU A 2 45.84 47.90 -44.96
CA LEU A 2 45.47 47.19 -43.73
C LEU A 2 45.77 48.02 -42.49
N LYS A 3 44.94 47.94 -41.45
CA LYS A 3 45.38 47.95 -40.04
C LYS A 3 44.36 47.18 -39.18
N TYR A 4 44.59 45.88 -39.04
CA TYR A 4 43.97 45.04 -38.01
C TYR A 4 44.55 45.45 -36.65
N TYR A 5 43.74 46.04 -35.77
CA TYR A 5 44.12 46.31 -34.39
C TYR A 5 43.84 45.06 -33.55
N ARG A 6 44.83 44.18 -33.38
CA ARG A 6 44.75 43.08 -32.41
C ARG A 6 44.92 43.66 -31.00
N SER A 7 43.81 43.86 -30.31
CA SER A 7 43.79 44.08 -28.85
C SER A 7 44.20 42.78 -28.16
N VAL A 8 45.50 42.62 -27.88
CA VAL A 8 46.00 41.53 -27.04
C VAL A 8 45.67 41.89 -25.58
N LEU A 9 44.63 41.27 -25.04
CA LEU A 9 44.34 41.31 -23.60
C LEU A 9 45.55 40.75 -22.84
N SER A 10 46.03 41.47 -21.83
CA SER A 10 47.17 40.99 -21.04
C SER A 10 46.81 39.66 -20.35
N PRO A 11 47.78 38.75 -20.15
CA PRO A 11 47.53 37.45 -19.54
C PRO A 11 46.89 37.58 -18.14
N ILE A 12 47.17 38.67 -17.42
CA ILE A 12 46.54 39.01 -16.12
C ILE A 12 45.04 39.30 -16.26
N LYS A 13 44.62 40.02 -17.31
CA LYS A 13 43.18 40.28 -17.57
C LYS A 13 42.45 39.03 -18.02
N VAL A 14 43.09 38.17 -18.81
CA VAL A 14 42.55 36.85 -19.18
C VAL A 14 42.42 35.94 -17.96
N PHE A 15 43.42 35.97 -17.05
CA PHE A 15 43.39 35.21 -15.81
C PHE A 15 42.30 35.69 -14.84
N LEU A 16 42.11 37.01 -14.71
CA LEU A 16 41.01 37.59 -13.91
C LEU A 16 39.61 37.28 -14.48
N ILE A 17 39.47 37.23 -15.81
CA ILE A 17 38.21 36.84 -16.46
C ILE A 17 37.94 35.34 -16.30
N LEU A 18 38.98 34.49 -16.36
CA LEU A 18 38.86 33.06 -16.09
C LEU A 18 38.51 32.77 -14.61
N LEU A 19 39.03 33.54 -13.66
CA LEU A 19 38.71 33.40 -12.23
C LEU A 19 37.24 33.78 -11.92
N LEU A 20 36.65 34.68 -12.70
CA LEU A 20 35.22 35.04 -12.60
C LEU A 20 34.28 33.99 -13.21
N ILE A 21 34.75 33.17 -14.15
CA ILE A 21 33.96 32.09 -14.78
C ILE A 21 34.00 30.80 -13.95
N ILE A 22 34.97 30.64 -13.04
CA ILE A 22 35.16 29.44 -12.20
C ILE A 22 34.59 29.63 -10.78
N SER A 23 33.90 30.73 -10.48
CA SER A 23 33.10 30.81 -9.25
C SER A 23 31.78 30.09 -9.46
N PRO A 24 31.51 28.92 -8.83
CA PRO A 24 30.16 28.45 -8.71
C PRO A 24 29.50 29.36 -7.67
N PHE A 25 28.95 30.48 -8.12
CA PHE A 25 27.89 31.18 -7.39
C PHE A 25 26.61 30.33 -7.49
N GLY A 26 26.71 29.09 -7.03
CA GLY A 26 25.58 28.24 -6.77
C GLY A 26 25.00 28.71 -5.45
N GLU A 27 23.82 29.32 -5.52
CA GLU A 27 22.96 29.49 -4.37
C GLU A 27 22.80 28.11 -3.72
N ARG A 28 23.59 27.85 -2.67
CA ARG A 28 23.29 26.78 -1.74
C ARG A 28 22.03 27.25 -1.04
N VAL A 29 20.87 26.86 -1.57
CA VAL A 29 19.63 26.81 -0.79
C VAL A 29 19.95 25.89 0.37
N LEU A 30 20.31 26.49 1.49
CA LEU A 30 20.32 25.81 2.78
C LEU A 30 18.87 25.35 2.95
N LEU A 31 18.62 24.05 2.71
CA LEU A 31 17.42 23.41 3.23
C LEU A 31 17.55 23.53 4.74
N ALA A 32 16.98 24.59 5.30
CA ALA A 32 16.80 24.70 6.73
C ALA A 32 16.03 23.45 7.13
N GLN A 33 16.70 22.55 7.87
CA GLN A 33 16.03 21.45 8.53
C GLN A 33 15.06 22.11 9.50
N SER A 34 13.80 22.24 9.07
CA SER A 34 12.76 22.85 9.88
C SER A 34 12.59 21.92 11.08
N ASN A 35 13.08 22.37 12.23
CA ASN A 35 12.95 21.63 13.48
C ASN A 35 11.49 21.72 13.92
N PHE A 36 10.67 20.81 13.38
CA PHE A 36 9.28 20.71 13.75
C PHE A 36 9.16 20.19 15.18
N PRO A 37 8.30 20.81 16.02
CA PRO A 37 8.19 20.42 17.42
C PRO A 37 7.45 19.10 17.66
N VAL A 38 6.73 18.58 16.67
CA VAL A 38 6.06 17.27 16.72
C VAL A 38 6.76 16.32 15.75
N SER A 39 7.03 15.09 16.17
CA SER A 39 7.37 14.02 15.23
C SER A 39 6.14 13.22 14.80
N CYS A 40 6.06 12.84 13.53
CA CYS A 40 4.95 12.06 12.98
C CYS A 40 5.46 10.80 12.27
N SER A 41 5.08 9.64 12.81
CA SER A 41 5.55 8.33 12.34
C SER A 41 4.36 7.44 11.98
N PRO A 42 3.90 7.42 10.72
CA PRO A 42 2.90 6.48 10.26
C PRO A 42 3.49 5.09 10.02
N TYR A 43 2.65 4.08 10.13
CA TYR A 43 3.01 2.68 9.89
C TYR A 43 1.83 1.91 9.30
N LEU A 44 2.12 1.08 8.29
CA LEU A 44 1.14 0.27 7.57
C LEU A 44 1.49 -1.21 7.68
N LEU A 45 0.54 -2.01 8.17
CA LEU A 45 0.58 -3.47 8.22
C LEU A 45 -0.65 -4.06 7.52
N PRO A 46 -0.67 -4.08 6.19
CA PRO A 46 -1.71 -4.80 5.44
C PRO A 46 -1.65 -6.30 5.76
N GLN A 47 -2.60 -6.80 6.57
CA GLN A 47 -2.63 -8.21 6.98
C GLN A 47 -3.42 -9.09 5.99
N TYR A 48 -4.65 -8.70 5.61
CA TYR A 48 -5.54 -9.56 4.80
C TYR A 48 -6.39 -8.83 3.75
N SER A 49 -6.59 -7.53 3.90
CA SER A 49 -7.41 -6.73 2.98
C SER A 49 -6.57 -5.63 2.36
N LEU A 50 -6.83 -5.34 1.10
CA LEU A 50 -6.19 -4.25 0.35
C LEU A 50 -7.22 -3.16 -0.01
N ASN A 51 -8.40 -3.22 0.62
CA ASN A 51 -9.50 -2.29 0.40
C ASN A 51 -9.29 -1.00 1.19
N TRP A 52 -9.88 0.09 0.71
CA TRP A 52 -9.83 1.40 1.37
C TRP A 52 -10.35 1.35 2.81
N SER A 53 -11.46 0.64 3.06
CA SER A 53 -12.06 0.54 4.40
C SER A 53 -11.16 -0.15 5.42
N ALA A 54 -10.26 -1.03 4.98
CA ALA A 54 -9.39 -1.81 5.86
C ALA A 54 -8.37 -0.96 6.62
N LEU A 55 -8.00 0.21 6.06
CA LEU A 55 -7.10 1.17 6.71
C LEU A 55 -7.62 1.63 8.07
N THR A 56 -8.94 1.70 8.24
CA THR A 56 -9.56 2.19 9.48
C THR A 56 -10.40 1.16 10.21
N SER A 57 -10.87 0.10 9.54
CA SER A 57 -11.68 -0.95 10.18
C SER A 57 -10.86 -2.04 10.88
N SER A 58 -9.62 -2.27 10.46
CA SER A 58 -8.78 -3.32 11.01
C SER A 58 -7.86 -2.77 12.09
N ASN A 59 -7.88 -3.41 13.26
CA ASN A 59 -6.97 -3.06 14.33
C ASN A 59 -5.53 -3.40 13.91
N ASN A 60 -4.62 -2.43 14.06
CA ASN A 60 -3.21 -2.49 13.65
C ASN A 60 -2.88 -2.33 12.16
N PHE A 61 -3.85 -2.15 11.26
CA PHE A 61 -3.54 -1.90 9.85
C PHE A 61 -2.78 -0.59 9.68
N LEU A 62 -3.37 0.50 10.17
CA LEU A 62 -2.78 1.82 10.20
C LEU A 62 -2.49 2.20 11.65
N LYS A 63 -1.25 2.65 11.90
CA LYS A 63 -0.87 3.32 13.14
C LYS A 63 -0.20 4.64 12.80
N VAL A 64 -0.48 5.67 13.58
CA VAL A 64 0.24 6.95 13.52
C VAL A 64 0.71 7.29 14.92
N THR A 65 2.03 7.31 15.12
CA THR A 65 2.63 7.73 16.39
C THR A 65 3.08 9.17 16.30
N LEU A 66 2.60 9.99 17.24
CA LEU A 66 2.94 11.40 17.39
C LEU A 66 3.74 11.60 18.68
N VAL A 67 4.79 12.40 18.62
CA VAL A 67 5.57 12.78 19.82
C VAL A 67 5.83 14.27 19.80
N LEU A 68 5.39 14.98 20.84
CA LEU A 68 5.77 16.37 21.05
C LEU A 68 7.15 16.42 21.71
N LYS A 69 8.15 16.89 20.96
CA LYS A 69 9.58 16.83 21.33
C LYS A 69 10.19 18.20 21.66
N ASP A 70 9.45 19.30 21.49
CA ASP A 70 9.93 20.66 21.77
C ASP A 70 9.59 21.09 23.20
N GLU A 71 10.64 21.37 23.97
CA GLU A 71 10.59 21.73 25.39
C GLU A 71 9.80 23.02 25.66
N LYS A 72 9.62 23.90 24.67
CA LYS A 72 8.80 25.11 24.84
C LYS A 72 7.34 24.81 25.19
N TYR A 73 6.89 23.57 24.94
CA TYR A 73 5.55 23.10 25.26
C TYR A 73 5.50 22.17 26.48
N GLN A 74 6.57 22.09 27.29
CA GLN A 74 6.69 21.13 28.39
C GLN A 74 5.52 21.17 29.39
N SER A 75 4.97 22.35 29.66
CA SER A 75 3.88 22.55 30.62
C SER A 75 2.47 22.60 30.00
N GLY A 76 2.35 22.42 28.67
CA GLY A 76 1.11 22.65 27.94
C GLY A 76 0.60 21.42 27.18
N ILE A 77 -0.68 21.47 26.83
CA ILE A 77 -1.30 20.56 25.85
C ILE A 77 -1.28 21.27 24.49
N VAL A 78 -0.76 20.59 23.46
CA VAL A 78 -0.76 21.11 22.09
C VAL A 78 -1.86 20.41 21.29
N PRO A 79 -2.97 21.10 20.95
CA PRO A 79 -4.02 20.53 20.13
C PRO A 79 -3.60 20.55 18.64
N VAL A 80 -3.70 19.40 17.98
CA VAL A 80 -3.33 19.22 16.57
C VAL A 80 -4.41 18.47 15.80
N PHE A 81 -4.34 18.52 14.48
CA PHE A 81 -5.05 17.61 13.59
C PHE A 81 -4.14 17.11 12.47
N LEU A 82 -4.55 16.04 11.79
CA LEU A 82 -3.75 15.41 10.74
C LEU A 82 -4.27 15.73 9.34
N ARG A 83 -3.36 15.77 8.37
CA ARG A 83 -3.68 15.67 6.95
C ARG A 83 -2.94 14.48 6.36
N PHE A 84 -3.63 13.80 5.46
CA PHE A 84 -3.16 12.60 4.80
C PHE A 84 -3.03 12.86 3.30
N ARG A 85 -2.01 12.26 2.70
CA ARG A 85 -1.89 12.10 1.26
C ARG A 85 -1.45 10.66 1.00
N PHE A 86 -2.24 9.94 0.21
CA PHE A 86 -2.01 8.55 -0.12
C PHE A 86 -1.96 8.44 -1.64
N GLU A 87 -0.81 8.09 -2.19
CA GLU A 87 -0.58 8.19 -3.62
C GLU A 87 0.24 7.04 -4.20
N GLN A 88 0.04 6.84 -5.48
CA GLN A 88 0.85 5.99 -6.35
C GLN A 88 0.94 6.62 -7.74
N ALA A 89 1.64 5.97 -8.67
CA ALA A 89 1.69 6.42 -10.06
C ALA A 89 0.28 6.59 -10.64
N GLY A 90 -0.11 7.83 -10.94
CA GLY A 90 -1.40 8.15 -11.58
C GLY A 90 -2.63 8.06 -10.67
N SER A 91 -2.50 7.92 -9.35
CA SER A 91 -3.64 7.98 -8.42
C SER A 91 -3.27 8.66 -7.10
N VAL A 92 -4.16 9.52 -6.61
CA VAL A 92 -3.95 10.29 -5.37
C VAL A 92 -5.25 10.35 -4.58
N ILE A 93 -5.18 10.10 -3.28
CA ILE A 93 -6.22 10.34 -2.30
C ILE A 93 -5.62 11.29 -1.26
N SER A 94 -6.26 12.43 -0.99
CA SER A 94 -5.72 13.39 -0.03
C SER A 94 -6.80 14.09 0.76
N THR A 95 -6.47 14.50 1.99
CA THR A 95 -7.35 15.32 2.82
C THR A 95 -7.64 16.64 2.12
N ARG A 96 -8.93 17.02 2.09
CA ARG A 96 -9.36 18.32 1.60
C ARG A 96 -8.70 19.44 2.41
N LEU A 97 -8.31 20.53 1.74
CA LEU A 97 -7.60 21.65 2.38
C LEU A 97 -8.48 22.44 3.36
N ASP A 98 -9.79 22.42 3.16
CA ASP A 98 -10.81 23.06 4.00
C ASP A 98 -11.33 22.13 5.12
N TYR A 99 -10.93 20.85 5.12
CA TYR A 99 -11.32 19.94 6.18
C TYR A 99 -10.48 20.14 7.45
N VAL A 100 -11.17 20.38 8.56
CA VAL A 100 -10.64 20.39 9.93
C VAL A 100 -11.60 19.55 10.77
N PRO A 101 -11.10 18.56 11.54
CA PRO A 101 -11.96 17.71 12.37
C PRO A 101 -12.60 18.51 13.51
N ALA A 102 -13.75 18.06 14.02
CA ALA A 102 -14.43 18.73 15.13
C ALA A 102 -13.67 18.62 16.46
N ILE A 103 -12.88 17.55 16.64
CA ILE A 103 -12.17 17.24 17.88
C ILE A 103 -10.66 17.21 17.59
N PRO A 104 -9.84 17.98 18.32
CA PRO A 104 -8.39 17.94 18.17
C PRO A 104 -7.78 16.70 18.82
N ILE A 105 -6.57 16.36 18.38
CA ILE A 105 -5.67 15.43 19.04
C ILE A 105 -4.80 16.23 20.00
N ASN A 106 -4.85 15.89 21.29
CA ASN A 106 -4.11 16.59 22.33
C ASN A 106 -2.77 15.90 22.59
N LEU A 107 -1.67 16.59 22.33
CA LEU A 107 -0.31 16.09 22.59
C LEU A 107 0.25 16.66 23.87
N SER A 108 0.89 15.80 24.66
CA SER A 108 1.68 16.17 25.84
C SER A 108 3.16 15.97 25.56
N PHE A 109 3.99 16.86 26.10
CA PHE A 109 5.45 16.81 25.88
C PHE A 109 6.05 15.48 26.34
N GLY A 110 6.95 14.93 25.53
CA GLY A 110 7.70 13.71 25.84
C GLY A 110 6.89 12.41 25.87
N THR A 111 5.57 12.46 25.65
CA THR A 111 4.69 11.28 25.72
C THR A 111 4.25 10.87 24.31
N PRO A 112 4.65 9.68 23.81
CA PRO A 112 4.17 9.19 22.52
C PRO A 112 2.67 8.88 22.56
N LEU A 113 1.92 9.49 21.65
CA LEU A 113 0.51 9.15 21.40
C LEU A 113 0.42 8.30 20.13
N THR A 114 -0.15 7.10 20.24
CA THR A 114 -0.39 6.24 19.09
C THR A 114 -1.87 6.21 18.76
N LEU A 115 -2.19 6.62 17.54
CA LEU A 115 -3.53 6.55 16.95
C LEU A 115 -3.61 5.31 16.06
N TYR A 116 -4.69 4.56 16.21
CA TYR A 116 -5.01 3.40 15.37
C TYR A 116 -5.98 3.82 14.26
N GLY A 117 -6.13 2.98 13.23
CA GLY A 117 -7.08 3.20 12.15
C GLY A 117 -8.50 3.56 12.62
N SER A 118 -8.96 2.97 13.73
CA SER A 118 -10.26 3.28 14.35
C SER A 118 -10.38 4.72 14.86
N ASP A 119 -9.27 5.30 15.34
CA ASP A 119 -9.23 6.68 15.83
C ASP A 119 -9.20 7.70 14.67
N LEU A 120 -8.86 7.22 13.47
CA LEU A 120 -8.65 8.03 12.27
C LEU A 120 -9.84 7.97 11.29
N VAL A 121 -10.92 7.24 11.61
CA VAL A 121 -12.07 7.00 10.73
C VAL A 121 -12.58 8.29 10.07
N ASN A 122 -12.73 9.37 10.84
CA ASN A 122 -13.25 10.64 10.32
C ASN A 122 -12.36 11.25 9.23
N TYR A 123 -11.03 11.07 9.32
CA TYR A 123 -10.11 11.55 8.29
C TYR A 123 -10.20 10.76 6.99
N PHE A 124 -10.70 9.52 7.03
CA PHE A 124 -10.78 8.61 5.89
C PHE A 124 -12.19 8.54 5.28
N GLN A 125 -13.13 9.35 5.77
CA GLN A 125 -14.45 9.50 5.16
C GLN A 125 -14.33 10.18 3.80
N ALA A 126 -14.97 9.61 2.78
CA ALA A 126 -14.89 10.09 1.41
C ALA A 126 -15.22 11.58 1.24
N GLY A 127 -16.16 12.11 2.02
CA GLY A 127 -16.54 13.53 1.98
C GLY A 127 -15.43 14.49 2.43
N ASN A 128 -14.46 14.01 3.20
CA ASN A 128 -13.32 14.81 3.72
C ASN A 128 -12.08 14.68 2.82
N LEU A 129 -12.20 13.97 1.69
CA LEU A 129 -11.10 13.61 0.81
C LEU A 129 -11.32 14.12 -0.61
N ILE A 130 -10.21 14.20 -1.33
CA ILE A 130 -10.13 14.40 -2.78
C ILE A 130 -9.45 13.17 -3.35
N ALA A 131 -10.12 12.53 -4.31
CA ALA A 131 -9.59 11.39 -5.07
C ALA A 131 -9.36 11.80 -6.53
N GLN A 132 -8.24 11.38 -7.11
CA GLN A 132 -7.85 11.68 -8.49
C GLN A 132 -7.21 10.44 -9.13
N GLY A 133 -7.41 10.28 -10.44
CA GLY A 133 -6.81 9.19 -11.21
C GLY A 133 -7.69 7.95 -11.29
N ALA A 134 -7.10 6.77 -11.06
CA ALA A 134 -7.81 5.49 -11.08
C ALA A 134 -8.63 5.20 -9.79
N VAL A 135 -8.78 6.22 -8.94
CA VAL A 135 -9.59 6.19 -7.71
C VAL A 135 -10.52 7.38 -7.72
N ASP A 136 -11.75 7.18 -7.24
CA ASP A 136 -12.78 8.20 -7.16
C ASP A 136 -13.49 8.18 -5.80
N GLU A 137 -14.34 9.17 -5.57
CA GLU A 137 -15.08 9.29 -4.31
C GLU A 137 -16.04 8.10 -4.08
N SER A 138 -16.58 7.52 -5.15
CA SER A 138 -17.48 6.36 -5.09
C SER A 138 -16.78 5.13 -4.50
N LEU A 139 -15.57 4.84 -4.97
CA LEU A 139 -14.69 3.79 -4.44
C LEU A 139 -14.43 4.02 -2.95
N LEU A 140 -14.10 5.25 -2.54
CA LEU A 140 -13.87 5.56 -1.13
C LEU A 140 -15.12 5.35 -0.27
N ARG A 141 -16.31 5.77 -0.74
CA ARG A 141 -17.59 5.60 -0.03
C ARG A 141 -17.95 4.13 0.18
N GLN A 142 -17.66 3.28 -0.80
CA GLN A 142 -17.94 1.85 -0.75
C GLN A 142 -16.84 1.05 -0.01
N GLY A 143 -15.76 1.71 0.42
CA GLY A 143 -14.59 1.02 0.97
C GLY A 143 -13.94 0.09 -0.05
N GLY A 144 -13.96 0.49 -1.32
CA GLY A 144 -13.60 -0.33 -2.47
C GLY A 144 -12.12 -0.73 -2.53
N ARG A 145 -11.84 -1.61 -3.48
CA ARG A 145 -10.50 -2.16 -3.75
C ARG A 145 -9.57 -1.08 -4.29
N LEU A 146 -8.40 -0.93 -3.67
CA LEU A 146 -7.37 -0.02 -4.19
C LEU A 146 -6.76 -0.60 -5.48
N PRO A 147 -6.43 0.24 -6.47
CA PRO A 147 -5.67 -0.23 -7.63
C PRO A 147 -4.28 -0.74 -7.25
N ASP A 148 -3.83 -1.74 -7.99
CA ASP A 148 -2.52 -2.38 -7.83
C ASP A 148 -1.36 -1.37 -8.02
N GLY A 149 -0.38 -1.42 -7.12
CA GLY A 149 0.84 -0.62 -7.17
C GLY A 149 1.45 -0.34 -5.79
N LEU A 150 2.57 0.38 -5.79
CA LEU A 150 3.23 0.82 -4.56
C LEU A 150 2.61 2.14 -4.10
N TRP A 151 1.85 2.07 -3.01
CA TRP A 151 1.24 3.23 -2.41
C TRP A 151 2.10 3.83 -1.30
N THR A 152 2.18 5.15 -1.27
CA THR A 152 2.90 5.94 -0.26
C THR A 152 1.90 6.79 0.52
N LEU A 153 1.85 6.58 1.84
CA LEU A 153 1.09 7.37 2.80
C LEU A 153 1.99 8.42 3.44
N SER A 154 1.66 9.67 3.19
CA SER A 154 2.21 10.84 3.86
C SER A 154 1.23 11.34 4.92
N VAL A 155 1.73 11.59 6.13
CA VAL A 155 0.95 12.12 7.26
C VAL A 155 1.66 13.32 7.84
N THR A 156 0.92 14.41 8.02
CA THR A 156 1.45 15.67 8.55
C THR A 156 0.50 16.23 9.61
N ALA A 157 1.03 16.64 10.75
CA ALA A 157 0.28 17.30 11.81
C ALA A 157 0.29 18.82 11.63
N TYR A 158 -0.85 19.43 11.91
CA TYR A 158 -1.10 20.87 11.85
C TYR A 158 -1.68 21.38 13.18
N GLU A 159 -1.35 22.61 13.56
CA GLU A 159 -1.90 23.25 14.75
C GLU A 159 -3.44 23.37 14.64
N PHE A 160 -4.16 22.98 15.69
CA PHE A 160 -5.60 23.21 15.80
C PHE A 160 -5.90 24.64 16.25
N ASP A 161 -5.35 25.61 15.50
CA ASP A 161 -5.51 27.04 15.78
C ASP A 161 -5.75 27.81 14.48
N ALA A 162 -7.00 28.23 14.28
CA ALA A 162 -7.42 28.97 13.10
C ALA A 162 -6.80 30.38 13.05
N SER A 163 -6.52 30.99 14.21
CA SER A 163 -5.92 32.34 14.27
C SER A 163 -4.49 32.38 13.73
N ARG A 164 -3.83 31.21 13.70
CA ARG A 164 -2.48 31.01 13.19
C ARG A 164 -2.46 30.32 11.82
N GLY A 165 -3.62 30.21 11.18
CA GLY A 165 -3.78 29.63 9.84
C GLY A 165 -3.49 28.13 9.78
N HIS A 166 -3.69 27.39 10.87
CA HIS A 166 -3.41 25.95 10.95
C HIS A 166 -2.02 25.61 10.43
N ARG A 167 -0.98 26.14 11.08
CA ARG A 167 0.40 25.96 10.64
C ARG A 167 0.83 24.49 10.80
N GLN A 168 1.61 24.00 9.83
CA GLN A 168 2.26 22.69 9.94
C GLN A 168 3.21 22.64 11.14
N ILE A 169 3.10 21.59 11.95
CA ILE A 169 3.83 21.46 13.21
C ILE A 169 4.62 20.15 13.35
N SER A 170 4.49 19.24 12.37
CA SER A 170 5.36 18.07 12.25
C SER A 170 6.10 18.02 10.92
N GLU A 171 7.17 17.23 10.84
CA GLU A 171 7.62 16.72 9.55
C GLU A 171 6.54 15.85 8.89
N THR A 172 6.68 15.63 7.58
CA THR A 172 5.83 14.68 6.85
C THR A 172 6.33 13.27 7.09
N GLY A 173 5.60 12.51 7.90
CA GLY A 173 5.86 11.09 8.11
C GLY A 173 5.45 10.27 6.89
N ILE A 174 6.18 9.18 6.60
CA ILE A 174 5.96 8.34 5.42
C ILE A 174 5.82 6.87 5.81
N ALA A 175 4.80 6.22 5.28
CA ALA A 175 4.63 4.76 5.29
C ALA A 175 4.31 4.27 3.88
N MET A 176 4.74 3.06 3.54
CA MET A 176 4.51 2.50 2.20
C MET A 176 3.79 1.15 2.32
N MET A 177 2.88 0.87 1.40
CA MET A 177 2.32 -0.46 1.23
C MET A 177 2.24 -0.86 -0.24
N GLN A 178 2.58 -2.11 -0.51
CA GLN A 178 2.34 -2.71 -1.82
C GLN A 178 0.89 -3.21 -1.85
N VAL A 179 0.11 -2.68 -2.79
CA VAL A 179 -1.20 -3.23 -3.16
C VAL A 179 -0.96 -4.13 -4.36
N PHE A 180 -1.12 -5.44 -4.16
CA PHE A 180 -1.05 -6.40 -5.25
C PHE A 180 -2.08 -7.48 -4.99
N TYR A 181 -3.09 -7.51 -5.84
CA TYR A 181 -4.09 -8.55 -5.75
C TYR A 181 -3.62 -9.72 -6.60
N GLY A 182 -3.45 -10.86 -5.94
CA GLY A 182 -3.07 -12.10 -6.56
C GLY A 182 -4.05 -12.53 -7.63
N TYR A 183 -3.52 -13.31 -8.56
CA TYR A 183 -4.32 -14.07 -9.48
C TYR A 183 -4.86 -15.33 -8.77
N PRO A 184 -5.95 -15.93 -9.26
CA PRO A 184 -6.36 -17.24 -8.77
C PRO A 184 -5.19 -18.24 -8.87
N PRO A 185 -5.07 -19.21 -7.95
CA PRO A 185 -4.06 -20.26 -8.06
C PRO A 185 -4.20 -20.99 -9.39
N GLN A 186 -3.08 -21.42 -9.96
CA GLN A 186 -3.06 -22.15 -11.23
C GLN A 186 -2.68 -23.59 -10.99
N ILE A 187 -3.57 -24.53 -11.33
CA ILE A 187 -3.26 -25.96 -11.26
C ILE A 187 -2.06 -26.26 -12.16
N THR A 188 -1.06 -26.91 -11.59
CA THR A 188 0.16 -27.34 -12.28
C THR A 188 0.18 -28.84 -12.53
N TYR A 189 -0.54 -29.61 -11.71
CA TYR A 189 -0.69 -31.05 -11.89
C TYR A 189 -1.97 -31.56 -11.21
N PRO A 190 -2.71 -32.51 -11.80
CA PRO A 190 -2.56 -33.00 -13.18
C PRO A 190 -2.75 -31.89 -14.22
N ALA A 191 -2.15 -32.04 -15.40
CA ALA A 191 -2.37 -31.10 -16.49
C ALA A 191 -3.79 -31.25 -17.07
N GLU A 192 -4.33 -30.17 -17.63
CA GLU A 192 -5.65 -30.21 -18.27
C GLU A 192 -5.69 -31.27 -19.38
N GLY A 193 -6.68 -32.17 -19.32
CA GLY A 193 -6.83 -33.27 -20.27
C GLY A 193 -5.81 -34.41 -20.10
N GLN A 194 -4.95 -34.38 -19.07
CA GLN A 194 -4.01 -35.46 -18.80
C GLN A 194 -4.76 -36.74 -18.46
N VAL A 195 -4.48 -37.81 -19.22
CA VAL A 195 -4.94 -39.16 -18.88
C VAL A 195 -3.98 -39.74 -17.86
N LEU A 196 -4.51 -40.10 -16.70
CA LEU A 196 -3.74 -40.73 -15.62
C LEU A 196 -3.89 -42.25 -15.72
N GLN A 197 -2.78 -42.97 -15.49
CA GLN A 197 -2.84 -44.43 -15.37
C GLN A 197 -3.48 -44.83 -14.05
N GLU A 198 -4.31 -45.87 -14.10
CA GLU A 198 -4.84 -46.53 -12.92
C GLU A 198 -3.69 -47.07 -12.07
N GLN A 199 -3.78 -46.86 -10.77
CA GLN A 199 -2.85 -47.38 -9.78
C GLN A 199 -3.59 -48.38 -8.89
N GLU A 200 -2.91 -49.44 -8.43
CA GLU A 200 -3.51 -50.42 -7.49
C GLU A 200 -4.03 -49.75 -6.21
N VAL A 201 -3.38 -48.66 -5.80
CA VAL A 201 -3.76 -47.83 -4.66
C VAL A 201 -3.94 -46.40 -5.12
N GLN A 202 -5.08 -45.79 -4.79
CA GLN A 202 -5.35 -44.39 -5.10
C GLN A 202 -4.36 -43.47 -4.39
N ASN A 203 -3.51 -42.79 -5.17
CA ASN A 203 -2.49 -41.88 -4.68
C ASN A 203 -2.18 -40.79 -5.73
N LEU A 204 -3.09 -39.83 -5.86
CA LEU A 204 -2.98 -38.75 -6.85
C LEU A 204 -2.61 -37.43 -6.18
N LEU A 205 -1.43 -36.91 -6.50
CA LEU A 205 -1.07 -35.56 -6.10
C LEU A 205 -1.81 -34.54 -6.97
N PHE A 206 -2.46 -33.56 -6.35
CA PHE A 206 -2.84 -32.31 -6.98
C PHE A 206 -1.87 -31.23 -6.53
N SER A 207 -1.39 -30.40 -7.46
CA SER A 207 -0.52 -29.28 -7.15
C SER A 207 -0.92 -28.05 -7.95
N TRP A 208 -0.69 -26.88 -7.36
CA TRP A 208 -0.93 -25.60 -8.00
C TRP A 208 0.17 -24.62 -7.65
N MET A 209 0.39 -23.66 -8.54
CA MET A 209 1.23 -22.51 -8.26
C MET A 209 0.40 -21.46 -7.53
N PRO A 210 0.78 -21.08 -6.28
CA PRO A 210 0.21 -19.91 -5.62
C PRO A 210 0.46 -18.69 -6.48
N ARG A 211 -0.61 -17.97 -6.82
CA ARG A 211 -0.49 -16.64 -7.42
C ARG A 211 -1.04 -15.59 -6.46
N GLY A 212 -0.74 -15.76 -5.18
CA GLY A 212 -1.39 -15.06 -4.05
C GLY A 212 -1.30 -13.54 -4.08
N THR A 213 -2.28 -12.91 -3.42
CA THR A 213 -2.31 -11.49 -3.04
C THR A 213 -1.26 -11.27 -1.97
N ALA A 214 -0.37 -10.29 -2.15
CA ALA A 214 0.70 -10.08 -1.20
C ALA A 214 1.03 -8.60 -1.08
N SER A 215 0.50 -7.96 -0.05
CA SER A 215 1.44 -7.24 0.79
C SER A 215 2.43 -8.27 1.35
N ARG A 216 3.70 -7.90 1.57
CA ARG A 216 4.76 -8.84 2.00
C ARG A 216 4.46 -9.66 3.27
N GLY A 217 3.39 -9.34 4.02
CA GLY A 217 2.91 -10.12 5.17
C GLY A 217 1.79 -11.13 4.88
N GLY A 218 1.05 -11.00 3.78
CA GLY A 218 -0.14 -11.81 3.47
C GLY A 218 0.13 -13.17 2.81
N ILE A 219 1.38 -13.45 2.42
CA ILE A 219 1.77 -14.77 1.88
C ILE A 219 1.79 -15.83 3.00
N SER A 220 2.02 -15.41 4.24
CA SER A 220 1.97 -16.27 5.42
C SER A 220 0.52 -16.41 5.89
N GLY A 221 -0.13 -17.53 5.57
CA GLY A 221 -1.50 -17.84 6.03
C GLY A 221 -2.55 -18.05 4.94
N LEU A 222 -2.14 -18.35 3.69
CA LEU A 222 -3.09 -18.76 2.65
C LEU A 222 -3.75 -20.09 3.02
N ILE A 223 -5.09 -20.11 2.99
CA ILE A 223 -5.89 -21.33 3.08
C ILE A 223 -6.51 -21.54 1.70
N TYR A 224 -6.28 -22.71 1.12
CA TYR A 224 -6.85 -23.15 -0.14
C TYR A 224 -8.04 -24.04 0.14
N THR A 225 -9.14 -23.82 -0.58
CA THR A 225 -10.22 -24.81 -0.69
C THR A 225 -9.97 -25.64 -1.92
N VAL A 226 -9.89 -26.96 -1.75
CA VAL A 226 -9.71 -27.93 -2.83
C VAL A 226 -11.05 -28.61 -3.05
N GLU A 227 -11.60 -28.45 -4.24
CA GLU A 227 -12.85 -29.07 -4.65
C GLU A 227 -12.62 -29.92 -5.89
N LEU A 228 -13.15 -31.14 -5.90
CA LEU A 228 -13.12 -32.02 -7.06
C LEU A 228 -14.54 -32.23 -7.56
N TYR A 229 -14.74 -32.12 -8.87
CA TYR A 229 -16.01 -32.32 -9.54
C TYR A 229 -15.89 -33.50 -10.49
N GLU A 230 -17.00 -34.13 -10.86
CA GLU A 230 -17.02 -35.07 -11.97
C GLU A 230 -17.61 -34.36 -13.20
N VAL A 231 -16.91 -34.42 -14.32
CA VAL A 231 -17.31 -33.77 -15.58
C VAL A 231 -17.76 -34.85 -16.55
N SER A 232 -19.04 -34.84 -16.92
CA SER A 232 -19.56 -35.79 -17.90
C SER A 232 -19.18 -35.40 -19.34
N ASP A 233 -19.23 -36.34 -20.27
CA ASP A 233 -18.94 -36.07 -21.67
C ASP A 233 -19.88 -34.99 -22.24
N GLY A 234 -19.29 -33.98 -22.89
CA GLY A 234 -20.01 -32.83 -23.45
C GLY A 234 -20.30 -31.70 -22.46
N GLU A 235 -20.00 -31.87 -21.17
CA GLU A 235 -20.12 -30.79 -20.20
C GLU A 235 -18.94 -29.82 -20.27
N VAL A 236 -19.23 -28.55 -20.00
CA VAL A 236 -18.20 -27.51 -19.86
C VAL A 236 -17.77 -27.45 -18.39
N PRO A 237 -16.49 -27.66 -18.03
CA PRO A 237 -16.05 -27.72 -16.63
C PRO A 237 -16.47 -26.52 -15.79
N ASN A 238 -16.36 -25.30 -16.34
CA ASN A 238 -16.76 -24.08 -15.63
C ASN A 238 -18.28 -24.04 -15.31
N ALA A 239 -19.13 -24.63 -16.16
CA ALA A 239 -20.56 -24.72 -15.90
C ALA A 239 -20.88 -25.78 -14.84
N VAL A 240 -20.10 -26.87 -14.80
CA VAL A 240 -20.21 -27.92 -13.77
C VAL A 240 -19.93 -27.36 -12.38
N VAL A 241 -18.84 -26.60 -12.22
CA VAL A 241 -18.47 -25.98 -10.93
C VAL A 241 -19.55 -25.02 -10.43
N GLN A 242 -20.24 -24.32 -11.33
CA GLN A 242 -21.32 -23.40 -10.95
C GLN A 242 -22.66 -24.10 -10.66
N GLY A 243 -22.92 -25.24 -11.30
CA GLY A 243 -24.23 -25.90 -11.30
C GLY A 243 -24.34 -27.15 -10.43
N LYS A 244 -23.22 -27.77 -10.03
CA LYS A 244 -23.19 -29.02 -9.27
C LYS A 244 -22.48 -28.84 -7.93
N ARG A 245 -22.64 -29.83 -7.05
CA ARG A 245 -21.84 -29.94 -5.83
C ARG A 245 -20.57 -30.75 -6.11
N PRO A 246 -19.44 -30.41 -5.46
CA PRO A 246 -18.23 -31.20 -5.61
C PRO A 246 -18.41 -32.60 -5.01
N ILE A 247 -17.76 -33.59 -5.60
CA ILE A 247 -17.68 -34.96 -5.05
C ILE A 247 -16.73 -35.02 -3.85
N PHE A 248 -15.84 -34.04 -3.72
CA PHE A 248 -14.88 -33.91 -2.65
C PHE A 248 -14.57 -32.43 -2.39
N SER A 249 -14.50 -32.03 -1.13
CA SER A 249 -14.13 -30.68 -0.72
C SER A 249 -13.32 -30.73 0.57
N THR A 250 -12.17 -30.06 0.60
CA THR A 250 -11.34 -29.92 1.81
C THR A 250 -10.60 -28.57 1.81
N THR A 251 -9.88 -28.28 2.89
CA THR A 251 -9.01 -27.12 2.99
C THR A 251 -7.58 -27.51 3.32
N THR A 252 -6.59 -26.83 2.74
CA THR A 252 -5.17 -27.01 3.04
C THR A 252 -4.44 -25.67 3.10
N ASN A 253 -3.35 -25.61 3.86
CA ASN A 253 -2.43 -24.46 3.89
C ASN A 253 -1.19 -24.66 3.00
N THR A 254 -1.08 -25.81 2.32
CA THR A 254 -0.03 -26.11 1.34
C THR A 254 -0.53 -25.89 -0.08
N SER A 255 0.37 -25.68 -1.04
CA SER A 255 0.03 -25.52 -2.46
C SER A 255 -0.13 -26.84 -3.22
N ASN A 256 -0.52 -27.89 -2.49
CA ASN A 256 -0.75 -29.22 -2.99
C ASN A 256 -1.72 -29.98 -2.09
N TYR A 257 -2.32 -31.03 -2.62
CA TYR A 257 -3.16 -31.96 -1.88
C TYR A 257 -2.90 -33.38 -2.38
N LEU A 258 -2.65 -34.32 -1.47
CA LEU A 258 -2.49 -35.72 -1.82
C LEU A 258 -3.85 -36.41 -1.71
N TYR A 259 -4.46 -36.72 -2.85
CA TYR A 259 -5.72 -37.44 -2.93
C TYR A 259 -5.49 -38.93 -2.78
N GLY A 260 -5.83 -39.45 -1.60
CA GLY A 260 -5.42 -40.77 -1.14
C GLY A 260 -6.58 -41.74 -0.97
N ILE A 261 -6.29 -42.84 -0.26
CA ILE A 261 -7.25 -43.91 0.04
C ILE A 261 -8.41 -43.50 0.97
N THR A 262 -8.24 -42.41 1.71
CA THR A 262 -9.27 -41.88 2.61
C THR A 262 -10.27 -40.97 1.90
N ASP A 263 -9.92 -40.52 0.70
CA ASP A 263 -10.77 -39.69 -0.14
C ASP A 263 -11.69 -40.58 -1.00
N PRO A 264 -12.80 -40.05 -1.54
CA PRO A 264 -13.68 -40.81 -2.42
C PRO A 264 -12.92 -41.50 -3.57
N ALA A 265 -13.32 -42.72 -3.93
CA ALA A 265 -12.64 -43.44 -4.98
C ALA A 265 -12.94 -42.82 -6.37
N LEU A 266 -11.89 -42.57 -7.16
CA LEU A 266 -12.01 -42.18 -8.57
C LEU A 266 -12.34 -43.42 -9.41
N ILE A 267 -13.20 -43.24 -10.40
CA ILE A 267 -13.67 -44.30 -11.28
C ILE A 267 -12.91 -44.20 -12.61
N VAL A 268 -12.29 -45.31 -13.01
CA VAL A 268 -11.56 -45.42 -14.26
C VAL A 268 -12.46 -45.06 -15.44
N GLY A 269 -11.92 -44.25 -16.36
CA GLY A 269 -12.63 -43.78 -17.56
C GLY A 269 -13.52 -42.55 -17.34
N ARG A 270 -13.64 -42.04 -16.10
CA ARG A 270 -14.32 -40.77 -15.83
C ARG A 270 -13.38 -39.58 -15.90
N LYS A 271 -13.96 -38.38 -16.06
CA LYS A 271 -13.25 -37.10 -16.07
C LYS A 271 -13.60 -36.32 -14.81
N TYR A 272 -12.61 -35.65 -14.25
CA TYR A 272 -12.70 -34.90 -13.00
C TYR A 272 -12.07 -33.51 -13.16
#